data_AF-A0AAV3ZQT1-F1
#
_entry.id   AF-A0AAV3ZQT1-F1
#
_cell.length_a   1.000
_cell.length_b   1.000
_cell.length_c   1.000
_cell.angle_alpha   90.00
_cell.angle_beta   90.00
_cell.angle_gamma   90.00
#
_symmetry.space_group_name_H-M   'P 1'
#
loop_
_entity.id
_entity.type
_entity.pdbx_description
1 polymer ?
#
loop_
_entity_poly.entity_id
_entity_poly.type
_entity_poly.pdbx_seq_one_letter_code
_entity_poly.pdbx_strand_id
1 'polypeptide(L)'
;MSCCTCEFPDPDLQDRDPHNTSAHIKVVFKDVIGEPEGNHSMDCVWDSASCCYEFCFTLVYSVMALCCGVCIAMELGCEFGNILFWHVWCCTPGLKMIYYEIYPCKCLYSLTVRCLGDPWFEACSYIFGAFEEPDPEDKKRMKTRLY
;
A
#
# COMPACT_ATOMS: atom_id res chain seq x y z
N MET A 1 51.98 -25.56 -2.64
CA MET A 1 51.29 -25.83 -1.37
C MET A 1 50.04 -24.99 -1.41
N SER A 2 48.91 -25.57 -1.86
CA SER A 2 47.68 -24.81 -2.06
C SER A 2 47.07 -24.50 -0.70
N CYS A 3 46.68 -23.25 -0.44
CA CYS A 3 45.87 -22.98 0.74
C CYS A 3 44.48 -23.58 0.58
N CYS A 4 43.84 -23.95 1.70
CA CYS A 4 42.46 -24.43 1.69
C CYS A 4 41.55 -23.34 1.12
N THR A 5 40.96 -23.57 -0.04
CA THR A 5 39.88 -22.75 -0.57
C THR A 5 38.60 -23.07 0.18
N CYS A 6 37.95 -22.06 0.74
CA CYS A 6 36.62 -22.20 1.32
C CYS A 6 35.58 -21.95 0.24
N GLU A 7 35.03 -23.01 -0.33
CA GLU A 7 33.83 -22.91 -1.16
C GLU A 7 32.61 -23.01 -0.25
N PHE A 8 31.94 -21.88 -0.04
CA PHE A 8 30.61 -21.87 0.55
C PHE A 8 29.59 -22.20 -0.55
N PRO A 9 28.76 -23.24 -0.39
CA PRO A 9 27.67 -23.49 -1.32
C PRO A 9 26.73 -22.29 -1.29
N ASP A 10 26.44 -21.73 -2.46
CA ASP A 10 25.49 -20.63 -2.60
C ASP A 10 24.16 -21.06 -1.95
N PRO A 11 23.69 -20.34 -0.92
CA PRO A 11 22.38 -20.63 -0.37
C PRO A 11 21.37 -20.35 -1.48
N ASP A 12 20.62 -21.39 -1.86
CA ASP A 12 19.58 -21.35 -2.90
C ASP A 12 18.42 -20.46 -2.42
N LEU A 13 18.67 -19.15 -2.47
CA LEU A 13 17.78 -18.08 -2.05
C LEU A 13 17.15 -17.56 -3.32
N GLN A 14 15.83 -17.75 -3.48
CA GLN A 14 15.04 -16.88 -4.36
C GLN A 14 15.49 -15.43 -4.12
N ASP A 15 15.71 -14.68 -5.21
CA ASP A 15 16.21 -13.31 -5.15
C ASP A 15 15.44 -12.50 -4.09
N ARG A 16 16.12 -12.24 -2.96
CA ARG A 16 15.52 -11.54 -1.81
C ARG A 16 15.36 -10.05 -2.07
N ASP A 17 15.95 -9.52 -3.15
CA ASP A 17 15.90 -8.13 -3.55
C ASP A 17 15.77 -8.01 -5.07
N PRO A 18 14.60 -8.37 -5.65
CA PRO A 18 14.35 -8.34 -7.10
C PRO A 18 14.45 -6.94 -7.71
N HIS A 19 14.54 -5.90 -6.88
CA HIS A 19 14.67 -4.51 -7.30
C HIS A 19 16.07 -3.92 -7.00
N ASN A 20 17.00 -4.73 -6.48
CA ASN A 20 18.38 -4.36 -6.13
C ASN A 20 18.47 -3.04 -5.33
N THR A 21 17.48 -2.80 -4.47
CA THR A 21 17.38 -1.59 -3.63
C THR A 21 18.43 -1.55 -2.52
N SER A 22 18.90 -2.73 -2.10
CA SER A 22 19.86 -2.95 -1.02
C SER A 22 21.30 -3.05 -1.52
N ALA A 23 21.57 -2.61 -2.76
CA ALA A 23 22.91 -2.67 -3.35
C ALA A 23 23.99 -2.00 -2.48
N HIS A 24 23.62 -0.95 -1.76
CA HIS A 24 24.49 -0.17 -0.87
C HIS A 24 24.82 -0.84 0.47
N ILE A 25 24.13 -1.94 0.82
CA ILE A 25 24.27 -2.64 2.11
C ILE A 25 25.15 -3.89 1.96
N LYS A 26 25.63 -4.18 0.75
CA LYS A 26 26.53 -5.31 0.49
C LYS A 26 27.90 -4.98 1.04
N VAL A 27 28.26 -5.61 2.16
CA VAL A 27 29.57 -5.46 2.81
C VAL A 27 30.40 -6.69 2.48
N VAL A 28 31.45 -6.51 1.68
CA VAL A 28 32.38 -7.59 1.31
C VAL A 28 33.63 -7.51 2.20
N PHE A 29 34.28 -8.64 2.50
CA PHE A 29 35.52 -8.68 3.29
C PHE A 29 36.58 -7.68 2.79
N LYS A 30 36.71 -7.54 1.47
CA LYS A 30 37.61 -6.56 0.82
C LYS A 30 37.28 -5.11 1.16
N ASP A 31 36.00 -4.75 1.28
CA ASP A 31 35.56 -3.39 1.62
C ASP A 31 35.79 -3.07 3.10
N VAL A 32 35.79 -4.08 3.97
CA VAL A 32 36.02 -3.91 5.42
C VAL A 32 37.50 -3.74 5.74
N ILE A 33 38.37 -4.52 5.07
CA ILE A 33 39.81 -4.49 5.31
C ILE A 33 40.49 -3.36 4.51
N GLY A 34 40.01 -3.06 3.30
CA GLY A 34 40.49 -1.92 2.50
C GLY A 34 41.96 -1.99 2.08
N GLU A 35 42.55 -3.20 2.04
CA GLU A 35 43.96 -3.37 1.66
C GLU A 35 44.19 -3.09 0.16
N PRO A 36 45.19 -2.29 -0.23
CA PRO A 36 45.56 -2.06 -1.63
C PRO A 36 46.27 -3.28 -2.22
N GLU A 37 45.99 -3.59 -3.50
CA GLU A 37 46.47 -4.79 -4.22
C GLU A 37 48.00 -4.99 -4.23
N GLY A 38 48.78 -3.96 -3.90
CA GLY A 38 50.26 -3.99 -3.93
C GLY A 38 50.96 -4.48 -2.65
N ASN A 39 50.26 -4.64 -1.52
CA ASN A 39 50.89 -5.00 -0.23
C ASN A 39 50.05 -6.02 0.57
N HIS A 40 49.48 -7.00 -0.13
CA HIS A 40 48.64 -8.05 0.45
C HIS A 40 49.48 -8.98 1.35
N SER A 41 48.84 -9.47 2.42
CA SER A 41 49.40 -10.48 3.34
C SER A 41 49.69 -11.80 2.60
N MET A 42 50.25 -12.85 3.23
CA MET A 42 50.48 -14.12 2.52
C MET A 42 49.14 -14.67 1.99
N ASP A 43 49.06 -15.16 0.73
CA ASP A 43 47.80 -15.64 0.10
C ASP A 43 47.02 -16.60 1.02
N CYS A 44 47.75 -17.43 1.75
CA CYS A 44 47.16 -18.36 2.69
C CYS A 44 46.44 -17.74 3.89
N VAL A 45 47.00 -16.66 4.43
CA VAL A 45 46.41 -15.92 5.55
C VAL A 45 45.19 -15.15 5.05
N TRP A 46 45.26 -14.62 3.84
CA TRP A 46 44.17 -13.89 3.21
C TRP A 46 42.94 -14.77 2.96
N ASP A 47 43.12 -15.95 2.38
CA ASP A 47 42.03 -16.89 2.08
C ASP A 47 41.37 -17.41 3.37
N SER A 48 42.19 -17.77 4.36
CA SER A 48 41.68 -18.25 5.66
C SER A 48 40.96 -17.16 6.47
N ALA A 49 41.44 -15.91 6.41
CA ALA A 49 40.78 -14.78 7.06
C ALA A 49 39.43 -14.45 6.39
N SER A 50 39.39 -14.44 5.06
CA SER A 50 38.16 -14.20 4.28
C SER A 50 37.07 -15.21 4.63
N CYS A 51 37.46 -16.48 4.66
CA CYS A 51 36.57 -17.60 5.01
C CYS A 51 36.03 -17.53 6.45
N CYS A 52 36.92 -17.24 7.41
CA CYS A 52 36.53 -17.10 8.81
C CYS A 52 35.58 -15.92 9.01
N TYR A 53 35.82 -14.80 8.30
CA TYR A 53 34.97 -13.62 8.33
C TYR A 53 33.55 -13.93 7.82
N GLU A 54 33.42 -14.52 6.62
CA GLU A 54 32.12 -14.83 6.03
C GLU A 54 31.31 -15.80 6.89
N PHE A 55 31.96 -16.82 7.44
CA PHE A 55 31.30 -17.77 8.35
C PHE A 55 30.80 -17.09 9.62
N CYS A 56 31.66 -16.33 10.32
CA CYS A 56 31.29 -15.67 11.57
C CYS A 56 30.22 -14.60 11.33
N PHE A 57 30.35 -13.81 10.27
CA PHE A 57 29.37 -12.79 9.90
C PHE A 57 28.02 -13.41 9.60
N THR A 58 27.97 -14.45 8.76
CA THR A 58 26.73 -15.14 8.39
C THR A 58 26.07 -15.77 9.61
N LEU A 59 26.84 -16.40 10.49
CA LEU A 59 26.32 -17.04 11.70
C LEU A 59 25.72 -16.01 12.66
N VAL A 60 26.46 -14.94 12.99
CA VAL A 60 25.99 -13.89 13.90
C VAL A 60 24.79 -13.17 13.31
N TYR A 61 24.82 -12.83 12.02
CA TYR A 61 23.71 -12.21 11.32
C TYR A 61 22.46 -13.09 11.37
N SER A 62 22.60 -14.39 11.08
CA SER A 62 21.47 -15.33 11.06
C SER A 62 20.85 -15.52 12.45
N VAL A 63 21.67 -15.65 13.49
CA VAL A 63 21.19 -15.77 14.87
C VAL A 63 20.47 -14.49 15.31
N MET A 64 21.03 -13.32 14.99
CA MET A 64 20.42 -12.04 15.33
C MET A 64 19.12 -11.82 14.55
N ALA A 65 19.10 -12.13 13.26
CA ALA A 65 17.92 -12.02 12.41
C ALA A 65 16.79 -12.96 12.87
N LEU A 66 17.12 -14.19 13.32
CA LEU A 66 16.14 -15.11 13.87
C LEU A 66 15.58 -14.59 15.19
N CYS A 67 16.44 -14.17 16.12
CA CYS A 67 16.01 -13.67 17.42
C CYS A 67 15.14 -12.40 17.28
N CYS A 68 15.68 -11.38 16.62
CA CYS A 68 14.98 -10.10 16.44
C CYS A 68 13.78 -10.23 15.51
N GLY A 69 13.90 -11.00 14.42
CA GLY A 69 12.82 -11.18 13.45
C GLY A 69 11.61 -11.86 14.07
N VAL A 70 11.81 -12.92 14.86
CA VAL A 70 10.72 -13.61 15.56
C VAL A 70 10.06 -12.71 16.60
N CYS A 71 10.85 -11.96 17.38
CA CYS A 71 10.33 -11.03 18.37
C CYS A 71 9.46 -9.93 17.73
N ILE A 72 9.94 -9.30 16.65
CA ILE A 72 9.20 -8.26 15.92
C ILE A 72 7.93 -8.84 15.29
N ALA A 73 8.01 -10.04 14.69
CA ALA A 73 6.85 -10.69 14.10
C ALA A 73 5.76 -10.99 15.15
N MET A 74 6.15 -11.39 16.36
CA MET A 74 5.22 -11.63 17.46
C MET A 74 4.53 -10.34 17.92
N GLU A 75 5.29 -9.26 18.09
CA GLU A 75 4.74 -7.95 18.48
C GLU A 75 3.74 -7.43 17.44
N LEU A 76 4.11 -7.47 16.15
CA LEU A 76 3.22 -7.08 15.06
C LEU A 76 1.95 -7.95 15.02
N GLY A 77 2.08 -9.26 15.23
CA GLY A 77 0.94 -10.18 15.28
C GLY A 77 -0.06 -9.82 16.38
N CYS A 78 0.43 -9.47 17.58
CA CYS A 78 -0.40 -9.01 18.69
C CYS A 78 -1.13 -7.70 18.36
N GLU A 79 -0.43 -6.72 17.78
CA GLU A 79 -1.01 -5.44 17.38
C GLU A 79 -2.10 -5.61 16.32
N PHE A 80 -1.84 -6.40 15.27
CA PHE A 80 -2.86 -6.69 14.26
C PHE A 80 -4.08 -7.41 14.85
N GLY A 81 -3.87 -8.33 15.80
CA GLY A 81 -4.96 -8.98 16.52
C GLY A 81 -5.85 -7.99 17.28
N ASN A 82 -5.25 -7.05 18.02
CA ASN A 82 -5.98 -6.01 18.75
C ASN A 82 -6.76 -5.08 17.82
N ILE A 83 -6.14 -4.64 16.71
CA ILE A 83 -6.79 -3.79 15.71
C ILE A 83 -8.00 -4.50 15.11
N LEU A 84 -7.86 -5.78 14.75
CA LEU A 84 -8.95 -6.58 14.18
C LEU A 84 -10.10 -6.76 15.17
N PHE A 85 -9.79 -7.00 16.45
CA PHE A 85 -10.79 -7.08 17.51
C PHE A 85 -11.58 -5.76 17.60
N TRP A 86 -10.89 -4.63 17.72
CA TRP A 86 -11.54 -3.31 17.74
C TRP A 86 -12.38 -3.04 16.49
N HIS A 87 -11.88 -3.44 15.32
CA HIS A 87 -12.59 -3.24 14.06
C HIS A 87 -13.94 -3.99 14.01
N VAL A 88 -13.96 -5.25 14.43
CA VAL A 88 -15.17 -6.08 14.43
C VAL A 88 -16.15 -5.61 15.50
N TRP A 89 -15.67 -5.40 16.73
CA TRP A 89 -16.53 -5.14 17.89
C TRP A 89 -16.93 -3.68 18.07
N CYS A 90 -16.17 -2.73 17.54
CA CYS A 90 -16.42 -1.31 17.77
C CYS A 90 -16.54 -0.51 16.47
N CYS A 91 -15.65 -0.67 15.49
CA CYS A 91 -15.77 0.08 14.23
C CYS A 91 -17.02 -0.34 13.45
N THR A 92 -17.28 -1.64 13.32
CA THR A 92 -18.44 -2.16 12.57
C THR A 92 -19.78 -1.68 13.15
N PRO A 93 -20.05 -1.79 14.47
CA PRO A 93 -21.28 -1.22 15.03
C PRO A 93 -21.27 0.32 15.03
N GLY A 94 -20.12 0.97 15.24
CA GLY A 94 -20.00 2.43 15.17
C GLY A 94 -20.40 2.99 13.79
N LEU A 95 -19.92 2.36 12.71
CA LEU A 95 -20.32 2.71 11.35
C LEU A 95 -21.81 2.48 11.10
N LYS A 96 -22.39 1.41 11.65
CA LYS A 96 -23.84 1.17 11.57
C LYS A 96 -24.64 2.25 12.31
N MET A 97 -24.20 2.68 13.49
CA MET A 97 -24.83 3.78 14.23
C MET A 97 -24.79 5.07 13.42
N ILE A 98 -23.62 5.45 12.89
CA ILE A 98 -23.46 6.64 12.04
C ILE A 98 -24.38 6.56 10.81
N TYR A 99 -24.49 5.38 10.20
CA TYR A 99 -25.41 5.17 9.07
C TYR A 99 -26.87 5.46 9.44
N TYR A 100 -27.32 5.00 10.62
CA TYR A 100 -28.67 5.27 11.09
C TYR A 100 -28.90 6.76 11.40
N GLU A 101 -27.91 7.46 11.96
CA GLU A 101 -27.99 8.90 12.21
C GLU A 101 -28.05 9.73 10.91
N ILE A 102 -27.31 9.31 9.88
CA ILE A 102 -27.29 10.00 8.56
C ILE A 102 -28.55 9.70 7.74
N TYR A 103 -29.22 8.57 7.98
CA TYR A 103 -30.41 8.15 7.24
C TYR A 103 -31.54 9.21 7.18
N PRO A 104 -32.01 9.79 8.30
CA PRO A 104 -33.03 10.85 8.25
C PRO A 104 -32.52 12.12 7.57
N CYS A 105 -31.26 12.50 7.75
CA CYS A 105 -30.66 13.65 7.07
C CYS A 105 -30.67 13.48 5.54
N LYS A 106 -30.42 12.26 5.05
CA LYS A 106 -30.56 11.93 3.62
C LYS A 106 -31.99 12.05 3.14
N CYS A 107 -32.96 11.63 3.95
CA CYS A 107 -34.38 11.75 3.63
C CYS A 107 -34.81 13.23 3.55
N LEU A 108 -34.43 14.04 4.54
CA LEU A 108 -34.72 15.48 4.57
C LEU A 108 -34.08 16.20 3.39
N TYR A 109 -32.81 15.90 3.10
CA TYR A 109 -32.13 16.44 1.94
C TYR A 109 -32.84 16.07 0.64
N SER A 110 -33.19 14.78 0.47
CA SER A 110 -33.93 14.32 -0.72
C SER A 110 -35.30 14.97 -0.85
N LEU A 111 -36.02 15.16 0.26
CA LEU A 111 -37.32 15.83 0.27
C LEU A 111 -37.17 17.30 -0.11
N THR A 112 -36.14 17.97 0.40
CA THR A 112 -35.86 19.39 0.11
C THR A 112 -35.58 19.59 -1.38
N VAL A 113 -34.74 18.74 -1.97
CA VAL A 113 -34.45 18.79 -3.41
C VAL A 113 -35.72 18.53 -4.23
N ARG A 114 -36.55 17.55 -3.85
CA ARG A 114 -37.78 17.24 -4.59
C ARG A 114 -38.88 18.29 -4.46
N CYS A 115 -39.05 18.85 -3.28
CA CYS A 115 -40.13 19.81 -3.03
C CYS A 115 -39.77 21.24 -3.45
N LEU A 116 -38.49 21.60 -3.46
CA LEU A 116 -38.05 22.97 -3.78
C LEU A 116 -37.20 23.04 -5.04
N GLY A 117 -36.27 22.10 -5.22
CA GLY A 117 -35.40 22.05 -6.38
C GLY A 117 -36.18 21.71 -7.64
N ASP A 118 -36.88 20.58 -7.67
CA ASP A 118 -37.62 20.11 -8.86
C ASP A 118 -38.59 21.18 -9.42
N PRO A 119 -39.49 21.81 -8.64
CA PRO A 119 -40.39 22.82 -9.20
C PRO A 119 -39.65 24.09 -9.64
N TRP A 120 -38.53 24.44 -9.01
CA TRP A 120 -37.72 25.58 -9.43
C TRP A 120 -37.04 25.32 -10.77
N PHE A 121 -36.41 24.15 -10.92
CA PHE A 121 -35.80 23.75 -12.18
C PHE A 121 -36.82 23.54 -13.29
N GLU A 122 -38.01 23.00 -12.97
CA GLU A 122 -39.12 22.89 -13.92
C GLU A 122 -39.58 24.29 -14.38
N ALA A 123 -39.77 25.23 -13.45
CA ALA A 123 -40.12 26.61 -13.78
C ALA A 123 -39.06 27.30 -14.65
N CYS A 124 -37.77 27.14 -14.33
CA CYS A 124 -36.68 27.66 -15.15
C CYS A 124 -36.67 27.03 -16.56
N SER A 125 -36.99 25.74 -16.68
CA SER A 125 -37.02 25.06 -17.99
C SER A 125 -38.07 25.63 -18.94
N TYR A 126 -39.23 26.08 -18.44
CA TYR A 126 -40.25 26.75 -19.27
C TYR A 126 -39.77 28.09 -19.82
N ILE A 127 -38.95 28.84 -19.07
CA ILE A 127 -38.38 30.12 -19.54
C ILE A 127 -37.38 29.88 -20.67
N PHE A 128 -36.54 28.85 -20.55
CA PHE A 128 -35.59 28.49 -21.60
C PHE A 128 -36.27 27.87 -22.83
N GLY A 129 -37.31 27.07 -22.64
CA GLY A 129 -38.11 26.52 -23.75
C GLY A 129 -38.87 27.57 -24.56
N ALA A 130 -39.10 28.76 -24.01
CA ALA A 130 -39.68 29.88 -24.77
C ALA A 130 -38.73 30.43 -25.86
N PHE A 131 -37.43 30.16 -25.77
CA PHE A 131 -36.45 30.52 -26.81
C PHE A 131 -36.27 29.43 -27.87
N GLU A 132 -36.82 28.23 -27.66
CA GLU A 132 -36.82 27.13 -28.62
C GLU A 132 -37.96 27.34 -29.64
N GLU A 133 -37.71 27.14 -30.95
CA GLU A 133 -38.80 27.14 -31.92
C GLU A 133 -39.71 25.93 -31.67
N PRO A 134 -41.03 26.13 -31.47
CA PRO A 134 -41.93 25.03 -31.13
C PRO A 134 -42.09 24.08 -32.32
N ASP A 135 -41.95 22.78 -32.05
CA ASP A 135 -42.22 21.72 -33.02
C ASP A 135 -43.66 21.86 -33.58
N PRO A 136 -43.87 21.72 -34.91
CA PRO A 136 -45.18 21.86 -35.53
C PRO A 136 -46.30 21.02 -34.90
N GLU A 137 -45.99 19.87 -34.27
CA GLU A 137 -46.98 19.04 -33.58
C GLU A 137 -47.47 19.63 -32.25
N ASP A 138 -46.61 20.30 -31.47
CA ASP A 138 -47.00 20.97 -30.22
C ASP A 138 -47.92 22.17 -30.48
N LYS A 139 -47.70 22.87 -31.59
CA LYS A 139 -48.57 23.98 -32.03
C LYS A 139 -49.98 23.51 -32.39
N LYS A 140 -50.15 22.30 -32.94
CA LYS A 140 -51.48 21.69 -33.14
C LYS A 140 -52.13 21.35 -31.80
N ARG A 141 -51.37 20.77 -30.87
CA ARG A 141 -51.86 20.34 -29.55
C ARG A 141 -52.35 21.51 -28.69
N MET A 142 -51.69 22.66 -28.76
CA MET A 142 -52.14 23.89 -28.07
C MET A 142 -53.45 24.45 -28.66
N LYS A 143 -53.60 24.45 -29.98
CA LYS A 143 -54.86 24.90 -30.62
C LYS A 143 -56.05 24.03 -30.24
N THR A 144 -55.89 22.72 -30.15
CA THR A 144 -56.97 21.79 -29.76
C THR A 144 -57.40 21.94 -28.29
N ARG A 145 -56.58 22.54 -27.41
CA ARG A 145 -56.99 22.84 -26.02
C ARG A 145 -57.71 24.18 -25.85
N LEU A 146 -57.70 25.03 -26.87
CA LEU A 146 -58.28 26.37 -26.86
C LEU A 146 -59.65 26.45 -27.57
N TYR A 147 -60.13 25.35 -28.15
CA TYR A 147 -61.45 25.22 -28.78
C TYR A 147 -62.25 24.07 -28.17
#